data_AF-A0A2S0HSW4-F1
#
_entry.id   AF-A0A2S0HSW4-F1
#
_cell.length_a   1.000
_cell.length_b   1.000
_cell.length_c   1.000
_cell.angle_alpha   90.00
_cell.angle_beta   90.00
_cell.angle_gamma   90.00
#
_symmetry.space_group_name_H-M   'P 1'
#
loop_
_entity.id
_entity.type
_entity.pdbx_description
1 polymer ?
#
loop_
_entity_poly.entity_id
_entity_poly.type
_entity_poly.pdbx_seq_one_letter_code
_entity_poly.pdbx_strand_id
1 'polypeptide(L)'
;MREAAFAKQNKDKWLKFENVLRNNIQVSPDELSSLYVEITDHLSYAQTFYPGSNTLRYLNGLSVLAHQKIYKNKRESRSRFITFYTQEFPLFFSKYHRQLLISFLTFALFALVGAFSAATDGNFVRLILGDGYVNMTLENIEKGDPMAVYKQIGEMNMFLGITINNIRVALLAFSFGVFFSLGTLFILMRNAIMIGSFQYFFYDQGMLWESARTIWIHGTIEISVIIVAGAAGLVFGNGILFPGTYSRMQSFVRGAKDGLKILISTIPFFIIAGFLEGFVTRHTEMPDWLAILIIGGSLFLILYYYVIYPIKLKKKHERIHTI
;
A
#
# COMPACT_ATOMS: atom_id res chain seq x y z
N MET A 1 32.80 -35.08 30.71
CA MET A 1 34.01 -35.14 29.83
C MET A 1 34.99 -34.05 30.25
N ARG A 2 36.31 -34.25 30.18
CA ARG A 2 37.30 -33.17 30.41
C ARG A 2 37.37 -32.24 29.19
N GLU A 3 37.60 -30.93 29.38
CA GLU A 3 37.62 -29.93 28.30
C GLU A 3 38.52 -30.35 27.13
N ALA A 4 39.74 -30.82 27.42
CA ALA A 4 40.69 -31.26 26.39
C ALA A 4 40.18 -32.43 25.53
N ALA A 5 39.41 -33.36 26.12
CA ALA A 5 38.82 -34.47 25.39
C ALA A 5 37.65 -33.99 24.52
N PHE A 6 36.83 -33.07 25.04
CA PHE A 6 35.74 -32.44 24.29
C PHE A 6 36.25 -31.64 23.09
N ALA A 7 37.31 -30.85 23.30
CA ALA A 7 37.96 -30.09 22.24
C ALA A 7 38.59 -31.03 21.18
N LYS A 8 39.29 -32.09 21.62
CA LYS A 8 39.91 -33.06 20.69
C LYS A 8 38.88 -33.78 19.83
N GLN A 9 37.74 -34.16 20.40
CA GLN A 9 36.68 -34.88 19.67
C GLN A 9 35.99 -34.01 18.60
N ASN A 10 35.84 -32.71 18.86
CA ASN A 10 35.05 -31.82 18.00
C ASN A 10 35.89 -30.88 17.13
N LYS A 11 37.22 -30.91 17.28
CA LYS A 11 38.17 -30.03 16.59
C LYS A 11 37.96 -29.98 15.08
N ASP A 12 37.80 -31.13 14.43
CA ASP A 12 37.71 -31.20 12.97
C ASP A 12 36.45 -30.53 12.44
N LYS A 13 35.33 -30.64 13.18
CA LYS A 13 34.07 -29.96 12.87
C LYS A 13 34.21 -28.45 13.01
N TRP A 14 34.86 -27.99 14.07
CA TRP A 14 35.06 -26.56 14.32
C TRP A 14 35.97 -25.94 13.27
N LEU A 15 37.05 -26.63 12.88
CA LEU A 15 37.94 -26.20 11.81
C LEU A 15 37.25 -26.18 10.44
N LYS A 16 36.40 -27.18 10.14
CA LYS A 16 35.58 -27.18 8.91
C LYS A 16 34.69 -25.94 8.87
N PHE A 17 33.98 -25.66 9.96
CA PHE A 17 33.11 -24.50 10.05
C PHE A 17 33.87 -23.17 9.98
N GLU A 18 35.00 -23.05 10.68
CA GLU A 18 35.87 -21.88 10.61
C GLU A 18 36.37 -21.63 9.19
N ASN A 19 36.77 -22.67 8.47
CA ASN A 19 37.18 -22.55 7.07
C ASN A 19 36.04 -22.10 6.14
N VAL A 20 34.83 -22.62 6.35
CA VAL A 20 33.62 -22.15 5.63
C VAL A 20 33.35 -20.67 5.91
N LEU A 21 33.50 -20.24 7.17
CA LEU A 21 33.26 -18.85 7.59
C LEU A 21 34.33 -17.88 7.09
N ARG A 22 35.62 -18.23 7.22
CA ARG A 22 36.75 -17.34 6.89
C ARG A 22 37.16 -17.38 5.42
N ASN A 23 37.22 -18.58 4.81
CA ASN A 23 37.75 -18.76 3.46
C ASN A 23 36.65 -18.77 2.37
N ASN A 24 35.40 -18.49 2.76
CA ASN A 24 34.26 -18.34 1.84
C ASN A 24 34.03 -19.57 0.93
N ILE A 25 34.39 -20.75 1.42
CA ILE A 25 34.15 -22.02 0.72
C ILE A 25 32.64 -22.17 0.52
N GLN A 26 32.22 -22.38 -0.73
CA GLN A 26 30.82 -22.63 -1.04
C GLN A 26 30.40 -23.99 -0.49
N VAL A 27 29.46 -23.96 0.46
CA VAL A 27 28.73 -25.13 0.96
C VAL A 27 27.24 -24.88 0.76
N SER A 28 26.47 -25.96 0.71
CA SER A 28 25.01 -25.85 0.58
C SER A 28 24.41 -25.12 1.80
N PRO A 29 23.30 -24.37 1.63
CA PRO A 29 22.62 -23.71 2.74
C PRO A 29 22.20 -24.66 3.88
N ASP A 30 21.84 -25.90 3.54
CA ASP A 30 21.44 -26.93 4.50
C ASP A 30 22.64 -27.43 5.32
N GLU A 31 23.80 -27.61 4.67
CA GLU A 31 25.04 -27.98 5.34
C GLU A 31 25.53 -26.85 6.26
N LEU A 32 25.45 -25.60 5.82
CA LEU A 32 25.81 -24.44 6.64
C LEU A 32 24.89 -24.30 7.87
N SER A 33 23.59 -24.55 7.70
CA SER A 33 22.61 -24.52 8.79
C SER A 33 22.85 -25.65 9.79
N SER A 34 23.17 -26.85 9.30
CA SER A 34 23.49 -28.02 10.15
C SER A 34 24.74 -27.78 10.99
N LEU A 35 25.81 -27.24 10.38
CA LEU A 35 27.04 -26.88 11.10
C LEU A 35 26.80 -25.78 12.15
N TYR A 36 25.92 -24.83 11.87
CA TYR A 36 25.57 -23.77 12.83
C TYR A 36 24.81 -24.31 14.05
N VAL A 37 23.86 -25.23 13.85
CA VAL A 37 23.15 -25.91 14.95
C VAL A 37 24.16 -26.65 15.83
N GLU A 38 25.04 -27.47 15.24
CA GLU A 38 26.06 -28.22 15.99
C GLU A 38 27.00 -27.32 16.80
N ILE A 39 27.43 -26.18 16.24
CA ILE A 39 28.30 -25.23 16.95
C ILE A 39 27.56 -24.55 18.10
N THR A 40 26.27 -24.27 17.93
CA THR A 40 25.44 -23.68 18.99
C THR A 40 25.23 -24.67 20.13
N ASP A 41 25.00 -25.95 19.82
CA ASP A 41 24.90 -27.01 20.83
C ASP A 41 26.21 -27.17 21.61
N HIS A 42 27.35 -27.17 20.92
CA HIS A 42 28.67 -27.22 21.56
C HIS A 42 28.95 -25.98 22.42
N LEU A 43 28.50 -24.80 21.98
CA LEU A 43 28.61 -23.56 22.75
C LEU A 43 27.80 -23.65 24.04
N SER A 44 26.54 -24.10 23.97
CA SER A 44 25.69 -24.29 25.15
C SER A 44 26.31 -25.29 26.12
N TYR A 45 26.85 -26.41 25.62
CA TYR A 45 27.56 -27.38 26.45
C TYR A 45 28.81 -26.76 27.13
N ALA A 46 29.64 -26.03 26.38
CA ALA A 46 30.83 -25.38 26.92
C ALA A 46 30.48 -24.29 27.95
N GLN A 47 29.35 -23.60 27.78
CA GLN A 47 28.87 -22.59 28.71
C GLN A 47 28.45 -23.20 30.05
N THR A 48 27.86 -24.40 30.03
CA THR A 48 27.46 -25.12 31.25
C THR A 48 28.65 -25.78 31.96
N PHE A 49 29.53 -26.46 31.21
CA PHE A 49 30.55 -27.33 31.82
C PHE A 49 31.97 -26.73 31.88
N TYR A 50 32.27 -25.72 31.06
CA TYR A 50 33.60 -25.09 30.98
C TYR A 50 33.53 -23.55 31.02
N PRO A 51 32.88 -22.96 32.05
CA PRO A 51 32.76 -21.51 32.15
C PRO A 51 34.13 -20.84 32.23
N GLY A 52 34.31 -19.75 31.48
CA GLY A 52 35.58 -19.00 31.42
C GLY A 52 36.72 -19.65 30.62
N SER A 53 36.48 -20.79 29.98
CA SER A 53 37.50 -21.51 29.22
C SER A 53 37.85 -20.87 27.87
N ASN A 54 39.01 -21.26 27.30
CA ASN A 54 39.39 -20.89 25.94
C ASN A 54 38.44 -21.50 24.90
N THR A 55 37.98 -22.73 25.15
CA THR A 55 37.02 -23.41 24.27
C THR A 55 35.70 -22.65 24.18
N LEU A 56 35.18 -22.16 25.31
CA LEU A 56 33.98 -21.33 25.35
C LEU A 56 34.14 -20.05 24.53
N ARG A 57 35.27 -19.33 24.71
CA ARG A 57 35.57 -18.11 23.94
C ARG A 57 35.66 -18.37 22.44
N TYR A 58 36.30 -19.46 22.05
CA TYR A 58 36.46 -19.85 20.64
C TYR A 58 35.11 -20.18 19.99
N LEU A 59 34.28 -21.01 20.62
CA LEU A 59 32.94 -21.36 20.13
C LEU A 59 32.01 -20.15 20.05
N ASN A 60 32.08 -19.25 21.03
CA ASN A 60 31.32 -18.01 21.00
C ASN A 60 31.73 -17.13 19.81
N GLY A 61 33.03 -17.01 19.53
CA GLY A 61 33.55 -16.29 18.36
C GLY A 61 33.06 -16.87 17.04
N LEU A 62 33.08 -18.20 16.89
CA LEU A 62 32.54 -18.87 15.71
C LEU A 62 31.03 -18.65 15.53
N SER A 63 30.26 -18.71 16.62
CA SER A 63 28.81 -18.47 16.59
C SER A 63 28.46 -17.04 16.16
N VAL A 64 29.18 -16.04 16.68
CA VAL A 64 28.99 -14.62 16.29
C VAL A 64 29.31 -14.43 14.80
N LEU A 65 30.43 -14.98 14.31
CA LEU A 65 30.80 -14.90 12.90
C LEU A 65 29.78 -15.60 12.00
N ALA A 66 29.28 -16.76 12.41
CA ALA A 66 28.23 -17.49 11.70
C ALA A 66 26.92 -16.71 11.65
N HIS A 67 26.51 -16.13 12.78
CA HIS A 67 25.30 -15.32 12.86
C HIS A 67 25.37 -14.14 11.89
N GLN A 68 26.51 -13.43 11.86
CA GLN A 68 26.72 -12.35 10.89
C GLN A 68 26.66 -12.85 9.44
N LYS A 69 27.25 -14.01 9.12
CA LYS A 69 27.32 -14.49 7.74
C LYS A 69 26.00 -15.06 7.22
N ILE A 70 25.28 -15.82 8.04
CA ILE A 70 24.00 -16.46 7.71
C ILE A 70 22.90 -15.40 7.58
N TYR A 71 22.83 -14.45 8.53
CA TYR A 71 21.74 -13.47 8.56
C TYR A 71 22.00 -12.21 7.71
N LYS A 72 23.25 -11.84 7.44
CA LYS A 72 23.56 -10.68 6.56
C LYS A 72 23.29 -10.97 5.07
N ASN A 73 23.13 -12.23 4.68
CA ASN A 73 22.85 -12.63 3.29
C ASN A 73 21.36 -12.83 2.96
N LYS A 74 20.45 -12.36 3.83
CA LYS A 74 19.05 -12.18 3.43
C LYS A 74 18.92 -10.88 2.62
N ARG A 75 19.53 -10.85 1.42
CA ARG A 75 19.21 -9.82 0.42
C ARG A 75 17.72 -9.97 0.13
N GLU A 76 16.89 -9.11 0.73
CA GLU A 76 15.53 -8.83 0.29
C GLU A 76 15.68 -8.34 -1.17
N SER A 77 15.61 -9.27 -2.13
CA SER A 77 15.90 -8.98 -3.53
C SER A 77 14.90 -7.96 -4.06
N ARG A 78 15.24 -7.18 -5.10
CA ARG A 78 14.24 -6.41 -5.87
C ARG A 78 13.05 -7.28 -6.32
N SER A 79 13.24 -8.60 -6.41
CA SER A 79 12.17 -9.57 -6.66
C SER A 79 11.17 -9.64 -5.51
N ARG A 80 11.53 -9.35 -4.25
CA ARG A 80 10.67 -8.94 -3.12
C ARG A 80 9.48 -8.09 -3.55
N PHE A 81 9.80 -6.85 -3.89
CA PHE A 81 8.82 -5.83 -4.23
C PHE A 81 7.97 -6.28 -5.42
N ILE A 82 8.60 -6.75 -6.50
CA ILE A 82 7.87 -7.18 -7.71
C ILE A 82 6.92 -8.34 -7.40
N THR A 83 7.37 -9.34 -6.63
CA THR A 83 6.56 -10.52 -6.27
C THR A 83 5.38 -10.13 -5.40
N PHE A 84 5.57 -9.19 -4.47
CA PHE A 84 4.48 -8.64 -3.67
C PHE A 84 3.39 -8.04 -4.55
N TYR A 85 3.73 -7.11 -5.44
CA TYR A 85 2.73 -6.41 -6.28
C TYR A 85 2.14 -7.29 -7.38
N THR A 86 2.90 -8.26 -7.91
CA THR A 86 2.45 -9.05 -9.07
C THR A 86 1.77 -10.37 -8.70
N GLN A 87 2.08 -10.97 -7.54
CA GLN A 87 1.55 -12.29 -7.15
C GLN A 87 0.88 -12.26 -5.79
N GLU A 88 1.60 -11.85 -4.74
CA GLU A 88 1.13 -12.01 -3.36
C GLU A 88 -0.07 -11.12 -3.04
N PHE A 89 0.05 -9.81 -3.32
CA PHE A 89 -1.00 -8.84 -3.03
C PHE A 89 -2.27 -9.11 -3.83
N PRO A 90 -2.24 -9.27 -5.17
CA PRO A 90 -3.47 -9.51 -5.94
C PRO A 90 -4.20 -10.78 -5.51
N LEU A 91 -3.47 -11.87 -5.24
CA LEU A 91 -4.07 -13.10 -4.71
C LEU A 91 -4.69 -12.88 -3.33
N PHE A 92 -3.98 -12.18 -2.43
CA PHE A 92 -4.46 -11.80 -1.11
C PHE A 92 -5.73 -10.94 -1.19
N PHE A 93 -5.75 -9.95 -2.08
CA PHE A 93 -6.82 -8.96 -2.19
C PHE A 93 -8.13 -9.55 -2.73
N SER A 94 -8.08 -10.67 -3.45
CA SER A 94 -9.27 -11.40 -3.92
C SER A 94 -10.26 -11.78 -2.81
N LYS A 95 -9.81 -11.79 -1.55
CA LYS A 95 -10.64 -12.08 -0.37
C LYS A 95 -11.45 -10.87 0.12
N TYR A 96 -11.09 -9.66 -0.31
CA TYR A 96 -11.63 -8.40 0.22
C TYR A 96 -12.44 -7.60 -0.80
N HIS A 97 -12.82 -8.19 -1.94
CA HIS A 97 -13.67 -7.52 -2.92
C HIS A 97 -15.03 -7.08 -2.36
N ARG A 98 -15.54 -7.75 -1.33
CA ARG A 98 -16.76 -7.31 -0.65
C ARG A 98 -16.56 -5.95 0.03
N GLN A 99 -15.45 -5.77 0.74
CA GLN A 99 -15.11 -4.50 1.40
C GLN A 99 -14.82 -3.41 0.35
N LEU A 100 -14.18 -3.77 -0.76
CA LEU A 100 -14.02 -2.86 -1.90
C LEU A 100 -15.37 -2.40 -2.46
N LEU A 101 -16.30 -3.33 -2.66
CA LEU A 101 -17.65 -3.02 -3.17
C LEU A 101 -18.41 -2.12 -2.19
N ILE A 102 -18.35 -2.40 -0.89
CA ILE A 102 -19.00 -1.55 0.12
C ILE A 102 -18.40 -0.14 0.08
N SER A 103 -17.08 -0.03 0.07
CA SER A 103 -16.38 1.26 -0.04
C SER A 103 -16.79 2.03 -1.30
N PHE A 104 -16.84 1.35 -2.45
CA PHE A 104 -17.28 1.93 -3.72
C PHE A 104 -18.73 2.39 -3.68
N LEU A 105 -19.66 1.57 -3.18
CA LEU A 105 -21.08 1.93 -3.10
C LEU A 105 -21.32 3.09 -2.13
N THR A 106 -20.63 3.12 -0.99
CA THR A 106 -20.67 4.27 -0.07
C THR A 106 -20.18 5.53 -0.77
N PHE A 107 -19.05 5.47 -1.46
CA PHE A 107 -18.52 6.61 -2.17
C PHE A 107 -19.47 7.08 -3.29
N ALA A 108 -19.97 6.17 -4.12
CA ALA A 108 -20.90 6.49 -5.19
C ALA A 108 -22.20 7.12 -4.65
N LEU A 109 -22.78 6.55 -3.59
CA LEU A 109 -23.97 7.09 -2.94
C LEU A 109 -23.75 8.53 -2.49
N PHE A 110 -22.67 8.80 -1.75
CA PHE A 110 -22.43 10.14 -1.22
C PHE A 110 -21.96 11.14 -2.27
N ALA A 111 -21.39 10.69 -3.39
CA ALA A 111 -21.13 11.55 -4.54
C ALA A 111 -22.44 11.99 -5.20
N LEU A 112 -23.40 11.07 -5.35
CA LEU A 112 -24.74 11.41 -5.83
C LEU A 112 -25.46 12.36 -4.87
N VAL A 113 -25.36 12.13 -3.55
CA VAL A 113 -25.90 13.06 -2.55
C VAL A 113 -25.25 14.44 -2.67
N GLY A 114 -23.92 14.51 -2.83
CA GLY A 114 -23.21 15.78 -3.01
C GLY A 114 -23.64 16.56 -4.25
N ALA A 115 -23.83 15.86 -5.38
CA ALA A 115 -24.32 16.44 -6.62
C ALA A 115 -25.79 16.90 -6.51
N PHE A 116 -26.66 16.06 -5.92
CA PHE A 116 -28.07 16.37 -5.72
C PHE A 116 -28.27 17.59 -4.79
N SER A 117 -27.53 17.64 -3.68
CA SER A 117 -27.57 18.77 -2.76
C SER A 117 -27.07 20.06 -3.42
N ALA A 118 -26.01 19.98 -4.23
CA ALA A 118 -25.53 21.13 -5.02
C ALA A 118 -26.56 21.61 -6.06
N ALA A 119 -27.38 20.70 -6.60
CA ALA A 119 -28.46 21.04 -7.53
C ALA A 119 -29.65 21.73 -6.87
N THR A 120 -29.88 21.47 -5.59
CA THR A 120 -31.09 21.92 -4.89
C THR A 120 -30.83 23.18 -4.07
N ASP A 121 -29.60 23.40 -3.61
CA ASP A 121 -29.20 24.56 -2.81
C ASP A 121 -27.93 25.20 -3.37
N GLY A 122 -28.07 26.41 -3.91
CA GLY A 122 -26.95 27.18 -4.48
C GLY A 122 -25.86 27.53 -3.47
N ASN A 123 -26.16 27.53 -2.16
CA ASN A 123 -25.15 27.75 -1.12
C ASN A 123 -24.36 26.48 -0.77
N PHE A 124 -24.87 25.29 -1.13
CA PHE A 124 -24.25 24.02 -0.76
C PHE A 124 -22.85 23.87 -1.38
N VAL A 125 -22.67 24.32 -2.63
CA VAL A 125 -21.35 24.30 -3.29
C VAL A 125 -20.33 25.14 -2.50
N ARG A 126 -20.73 26.33 -2.03
CA ARG A 126 -19.88 27.22 -1.22
C ARG A 126 -19.59 26.64 0.16
N LEU A 127 -20.54 25.96 0.78
CA LEU A 127 -20.33 25.26 2.06
C LEU A 127 -19.27 24.16 1.94
N ILE A 128 -19.27 23.42 0.83
CA ILE A 128 -18.41 22.25 0.63
C ILE A 128 -17.03 22.62 0.07
N LEU A 129 -16.97 23.52 -0.93
CA LEU A 129 -15.74 23.91 -1.62
C LEU A 129 -15.10 25.19 -1.04
N GLY A 130 -15.87 25.99 -0.31
CA GLY A 130 -15.46 27.28 0.23
C GLY A 130 -15.64 28.44 -0.76
N ASP A 131 -15.98 29.62 -0.24
CA ASP A 131 -16.20 30.83 -1.05
C ASP A 131 -14.99 31.23 -1.89
N GLY A 132 -13.77 31.06 -1.35
CA GLY A 132 -12.54 31.40 -2.06
C GLY A 132 -12.34 30.56 -3.33
N TYR A 133 -12.60 29.25 -3.27
CA TYR A 133 -12.49 28.37 -4.43
C TYR A 133 -13.57 28.71 -5.47
N VAL A 134 -14.81 28.87 -5.03
CA VAL A 134 -15.94 29.18 -5.93
C VAL A 134 -15.73 30.51 -6.64
N ASN A 135 -15.39 31.58 -5.92
CA ASN A 135 -15.19 32.91 -6.52
C ASN A 135 -14.03 32.90 -7.52
N MET A 136 -12.89 32.30 -7.15
CA MET A 136 -11.74 32.16 -8.06
C MET A 136 -12.12 31.39 -9.34
N THR A 137 -12.87 30.30 -9.22
CA THR A 137 -13.30 29.52 -10.40
C THR A 137 -14.28 30.30 -11.28
N LEU A 138 -15.22 31.05 -10.69
CA LEU A 138 -16.12 31.92 -11.46
C LEU A 138 -15.35 33.02 -12.21
N GLU A 139 -14.39 33.69 -11.55
CA GLU A 139 -13.53 34.68 -12.20
C GLU A 139 -12.69 34.08 -13.34
N ASN A 140 -12.23 32.83 -13.17
CA ASN A 140 -11.47 32.11 -14.20
C ASN A 140 -12.37 31.76 -15.40
N ILE A 141 -13.62 31.36 -15.16
CA ILE A 141 -14.62 31.11 -16.21
C ILE A 141 -14.91 32.41 -16.99
N GLU A 142 -15.09 33.53 -16.30
CA GLU A 142 -15.29 34.85 -16.94
C GLU A 142 -14.09 35.27 -17.81
N LYS A 143 -12.87 34.91 -17.41
CA LYS A 143 -11.64 35.15 -18.16
C LYS A 143 -11.41 34.14 -19.31
N GLY A 144 -12.29 33.15 -19.46
CA GLY A 144 -12.21 32.13 -20.51
C GLY A 144 -11.19 31.02 -20.24
N ASP A 145 -10.70 30.87 -19.00
CA ASP A 145 -9.80 29.77 -18.60
C ASP A 145 -10.24 29.16 -17.25
N PRO A 146 -11.34 28.40 -17.22
CA PRO A 146 -11.91 27.81 -16.00
C PRO A 146 -10.92 26.99 -15.16
N MET A 147 -9.90 26.44 -15.82
CA MET A 147 -8.91 25.55 -15.23
C MET A 147 -7.60 26.27 -14.88
N ALA A 148 -7.57 27.61 -14.91
CA ALA A 148 -6.37 28.41 -14.63
C ALA A 148 -5.74 28.13 -13.25
N VAL A 149 -6.53 27.70 -12.26
CA VAL A 149 -6.00 27.27 -10.94
C VAL A 149 -4.95 26.16 -11.06
N TYR A 150 -5.12 25.26 -12.03
CA TYR A 150 -4.18 24.17 -12.30
C TYR A 150 -2.94 24.63 -13.09
N LYS A 151 -2.95 25.86 -13.62
CA LYS A 151 -1.83 26.43 -14.40
C LYS A 151 -0.92 27.35 -13.60
N GLN A 152 -1.33 27.85 -12.44
CA GLN A 152 -0.60 28.89 -11.71
C GLN A 152 0.43 28.36 -10.69
N ILE A 153 0.27 27.14 -10.19
CA ILE A 153 1.18 26.54 -9.18
C ILE A 153 2.30 25.78 -9.90
N GLY A 154 3.57 25.93 -9.48
CA GLY A 154 4.71 25.21 -10.08
C GLY A 154 4.56 23.68 -10.05
N GLU A 155 5.00 23.00 -11.12
CA GLU A 155 4.73 21.55 -11.39
C GLU A 155 5.11 20.65 -10.22
N MET A 156 6.34 20.81 -9.71
CA MET A 156 6.85 20.02 -8.59
C MET A 156 6.10 20.29 -7.28
N ASN A 157 5.66 21.53 -7.05
CA ASN A 157 4.94 21.92 -5.83
C ASN A 157 3.50 21.39 -5.85
N MET A 158 2.83 21.43 -7.01
CA MET A 158 1.51 20.84 -7.21
C MET A 158 1.57 19.32 -7.04
N PHE A 159 2.51 18.67 -7.73
CA PHE A 159 2.75 17.24 -7.63
C PHE A 159 2.93 16.78 -6.18
N LEU A 160 3.89 17.38 -5.46
CA LEU A 160 4.20 16.98 -4.09
C LEU A 160 3.05 17.30 -3.13
N GLY A 161 2.45 18.49 -3.23
CA GLY A 161 1.38 18.93 -2.34
C GLY A 161 0.16 18.02 -2.42
N ILE A 162 -0.27 17.67 -3.63
CA ILE A 162 -1.50 16.92 -3.84
C ILE A 162 -1.27 15.42 -3.61
N THR A 163 -0.12 14.90 -4.01
CA THR A 163 0.29 13.52 -3.64
C THR A 163 0.31 13.34 -2.13
N ILE A 164 0.91 14.27 -1.37
CA ILE A 164 0.94 14.20 0.11
C ILE A 164 -0.47 14.30 0.69
N ASN A 165 -1.31 15.19 0.16
CA ASN A 165 -2.69 15.34 0.63
C ASN A 165 -3.50 14.05 0.40
N ASN A 166 -3.39 13.44 -0.77
CA ASN A 166 -4.11 12.22 -1.10
C ASN A 166 -3.62 11.01 -0.27
N ILE A 167 -2.31 10.90 -0.05
CA ILE A 167 -1.75 9.91 0.89
C ILE A 167 -2.29 10.16 2.31
N ARG A 168 -2.38 11.42 2.75
CA ARG A 168 -2.94 11.76 4.06
C ARG A 168 -4.41 11.35 4.16
N VAL A 169 -5.22 11.61 3.15
CA VAL A 169 -6.63 11.19 3.11
C VAL A 169 -6.74 9.65 3.18
N ALA A 170 -5.91 8.93 2.44
CA ALA A 170 -5.88 7.47 2.49
C ALA A 170 -5.48 6.93 3.87
N LEU A 171 -4.45 7.52 4.49
CA LEU A 171 -4.02 7.18 5.85
C LEU A 171 -5.11 7.45 6.87
N LEU A 172 -5.84 8.57 6.74
CA LEU A 172 -6.99 8.88 7.59
C LEU A 172 -8.12 7.87 7.39
N ALA A 173 -8.50 7.58 6.13
CA ALA A 173 -9.52 6.59 5.82
C ALA A 173 -9.19 5.22 6.42
N PHE A 174 -7.94 4.78 6.31
CA PHE A 174 -7.45 3.55 6.92
C PHE A 174 -7.49 3.61 8.47
N SER A 175 -6.87 4.63 9.06
CA SER A 175 -6.68 4.73 10.52
C SER A 175 -8.00 4.88 11.26
N PHE A 176 -8.96 5.60 10.66
CA PHE A 176 -10.30 5.78 11.22
C PHE A 176 -11.13 4.49 11.17
N GLY A 177 -10.63 3.44 10.50
CA GLY A 177 -11.21 2.09 10.57
C GLY A 177 -11.26 1.53 11.99
N VAL A 178 -10.34 1.96 12.88
CA VAL A 178 -10.33 1.59 14.32
C VAL A 178 -11.67 1.87 14.99
N PHE A 179 -12.38 2.91 14.55
CA PHE A 179 -13.72 3.26 15.03
C PHE A 179 -14.80 2.41 14.35
N PHE A 180 -14.65 1.08 14.44
CA PHE A 180 -15.63 0.09 13.96
C PHE A 180 -16.04 0.29 12.49
N SER A 181 -15.08 0.64 11.62
CA SER A 181 -15.32 0.96 10.20
C SER A 181 -16.14 2.23 9.93
N LEU A 182 -16.88 2.77 10.90
CA LEU A 182 -17.70 3.98 10.75
C LEU A 182 -16.86 5.21 10.44
N GLY A 183 -15.70 5.34 11.10
CA GLY A 183 -14.77 6.43 10.83
C GLY A 183 -14.28 6.44 9.38
N THR A 184 -13.98 5.26 8.82
CA THR A 184 -13.62 5.14 7.39
C THR A 184 -14.75 5.57 6.48
N LEU A 185 -15.99 5.13 6.75
CA LEU A 185 -17.17 5.52 5.96
C LEU A 185 -17.40 7.03 6.01
N PHE A 186 -17.16 7.68 7.15
CA PHE A 186 -17.24 9.13 7.29
C PHE A 186 -16.20 9.86 6.41
N ILE A 187 -14.95 9.37 6.37
CA ILE A 187 -13.92 9.94 5.50
C ILE A 187 -14.31 9.78 4.02
N LEU A 188 -14.80 8.60 3.62
CA LEU A 188 -15.29 8.37 2.25
C LEU A 188 -16.45 9.29 1.91
N MET A 189 -17.44 9.42 2.81
CA MET A 189 -18.58 10.31 2.65
C MET A 189 -18.13 11.76 2.40
N ARG A 190 -17.23 12.30 3.20
CA ARG A 190 -16.75 13.69 3.03
C ARG A 190 -16.11 13.93 1.67
N ASN A 191 -15.25 13.01 1.23
CA ASN A 191 -14.57 13.12 -0.07
C ASN A 191 -15.55 12.93 -1.23
N ALA A 192 -16.48 12.00 -1.09
CA ALA A 192 -17.52 11.75 -2.08
C ALA A 192 -18.44 12.95 -2.27
N ILE A 193 -18.97 13.53 -1.19
CA ILE A 193 -19.81 14.73 -1.23
C ILE A 193 -19.06 15.87 -1.92
N MET A 194 -17.79 16.09 -1.57
CA MET A 194 -16.93 17.10 -2.19
C MET A 194 -16.86 16.93 -3.71
N ILE A 195 -16.55 15.72 -4.19
CA ILE A 195 -16.46 15.44 -5.63
C ILE A 195 -17.82 15.56 -6.32
N GLY A 196 -18.90 15.12 -5.68
CA GLY A 196 -20.25 15.29 -6.19
C GLY A 196 -20.64 16.75 -6.40
N SER A 197 -20.44 17.58 -5.37
CA SER A 197 -20.66 19.03 -5.43
C SER A 197 -19.78 19.70 -6.48
N PHE A 198 -18.53 19.28 -6.56
CA PHE A 198 -17.58 19.77 -7.54
C PHE A 198 -18.02 19.50 -8.98
N GLN A 199 -18.38 18.26 -9.31
CA GLN A 199 -18.80 17.90 -10.67
C GLN A 199 -20.10 18.62 -11.04
N TYR A 200 -21.04 18.74 -10.09
CA TYR A 200 -22.28 19.48 -10.33
C TYR A 200 -22.03 20.97 -10.54
N PHE A 201 -21.13 21.59 -9.78
CA PHE A 201 -20.79 23.01 -9.96
C PHE A 201 -20.30 23.32 -11.39
N PHE A 202 -19.40 22.49 -11.94
CA PHE A 202 -18.96 22.68 -13.33
C PHE A 202 -20.06 22.36 -14.35
N TYR A 203 -20.99 21.44 -14.04
CA TYR A 203 -22.18 21.22 -14.86
C TYR A 203 -23.09 22.45 -14.91
N ASP A 204 -23.38 23.05 -13.76
CA ASP A 204 -24.21 24.25 -13.64
C ASP A 204 -23.63 25.45 -14.41
N GLN A 205 -22.30 25.56 -14.45
CA GLN A 205 -21.59 26.59 -15.20
C GLN A 205 -21.40 26.27 -16.70
N GLY A 206 -21.94 25.14 -17.20
CA GLY A 206 -21.78 24.73 -18.60
C GLY A 206 -20.39 24.20 -18.97
N MET A 207 -19.53 23.96 -17.99
CA MET A 207 -18.11 23.59 -18.15
C MET A 207 -17.82 22.13 -17.75
N LEU A 208 -18.84 21.26 -17.65
CA LEU A 208 -18.68 19.87 -17.22
C LEU A 208 -17.67 19.11 -18.08
N TRP A 209 -17.74 19.25 -19.41
CA TRP A 209 -16.85 18.51 -20.31
C TRP A 209 -15.38 18.93 -20.12
N GLU A 210 -15.13 20.24 -20.03
CA GLU A 210 -13.79 20.79 -19.84
C GLU A 210 -13.20 20.43 -18.47
N SER A 211 -14.03 20.47 -17.43
CA SER A 211 -13.67 19.99 -16.09
C SER A 211 -13.37 18.50 -16.11
N ALA A 212 -14.22 17.70 -16.75
CA ALA A 212 -14.09 16.25 -16.73
C ALA A 212 -12.81 15.78 -17.44
N ARG A 213 -12.55 16.27 -18.65
CA ARG A 213 -11.33 15.89 -19.42
C ARG A 213 -10.04 16.31 -18.73
N THR A 214 -10.05 17.37 -17.94
CA THR A 214 -8.86 17.91 -17.28
C THR A 214 -8.61 17.16 -15.97
N ILE A 215 -9.65 16.99 -15.17
CA ILE A 215 -9.51 16.50 -13.80
C ILE A 215 -9.47 14.99 -13.74
N TRP A 216 -10.27 14.29 -14.55
CA TRP A 216 -10.28 12.82 -14.51
C TRP A 216 -8.98 12.20 -15.03
N ILE A 217 -8.08 12.95 -15.68
CA ILE A 217 -6.74 12.48 -16.07
C ILE A 217 -6.00 11.88 -14.87
N HIS A 218 -5.95 12.61 -13.75
CA HIS A 218 -5.35 12.15 -12.50
C HIS A 218 -6.44 11.62 -11.54
N GLY A 219 -7.59 12.32 -11.47
CA GLY A 219 -8.69 12.03 -10.55
C GLY A 219 -9.23 10.61 -10.66
N THR A 220 -9.18 9.98 -11.85
CA THR A 220 -9.56 8.57 -12.03
C THR A 220 -8.76 7.65 -11.10
N ILE A 221 -7.45 7.86 -11.01
CA ILE A 221 -6.58 7.07 -10.16
C ILE A 221 -6.80 7.46 -8.70
N GLU A 222 -6.79 8.76 -8.38
CA GLU A 222 -6.89 9.25 -7.00
C GLU A 222 -8.16 8.77 -6.31
N ILE A 223 -9.32 8.96 -6.96
CA ILE A 223 -10.62 8.58 -6.41
C ILE A 223 -10.68 7.08 -6.21
N SER A 224 -10.25 6.32 -7.22
CA SER A 224 -10.19 4.86 -7.13
C SER A 224 -9.33 4.39 -5.96
N VAL A 225 -8.19 5.03 -5.75
CA VAL A 225 -7.23 4.67 -4.72
C VAL A 225 -7.74 5.08 -3.32
N ILE A 226 -8.45 6.21 -3.19
CA ILE A 226 -9.17 6.58 -1.97
C ILE A 226 -10.23 5.53 -1.61
N ILE A 227 -10.96 5.03 -2.61
CA ILE A 227 -11.94 3.94 -2.41
C ILE A 227 -11.25 2.65 -1.94
N VAL A 228 -10.08 2.30 -2.51
CA VAL A 228 -9.27 1.16 -2.06
C VAL A 228 -8.75 1.37 -0.63
N ALA A 229 -8.30 2.57 -0.27
CA ALA A 229 -7.91 2.92 1.09
C ALA A 229 -9.11 2.85 2.08
N GLY A 230 -10.30 3.20 1.59
CA GLY A 230 -11.56 2.94 2.30
C GLY A 230 -11.77 1.45 2.56
N ALA A 231 -11.55 0.60 1.56
CA ALA A 231 -11.61 -0.85 1.75
C ALA A 231 -10.59 -1.33 2.81
N ALA A 232 -9.39 -0.77 2.82
CA ALA A 232 -8.37 -1.04 3.84
C ALA A 232 -8.86 -0.70 5.26
N GLY A 233 -9.49 0.47 5.44
CA GLY A 233 -10.08 0.88 6.72
C GLY A 233 -11.24 -0.01 7.16
N LEU A 234 -12.10 -0.43 6.22
CA LEU A 234 -13.17 -1.41 6.49
C LEU A 234 -12.60 -2.78 6.91
N VAL A 235 -11.53 -3.25 6.27
CA VAL A 235 -10.85 -4.50 6.64
C VAL A 235 -10.27 -4.40 8.04
N PHE A 236 -9.69 -3.25 8.39
CA PHE A 236 -9.16 -3.02 9.73
C PHE A 236 -10.28 -3.02 10.79
N GLY A 237 -11.31 -2.20 10.60
CA GLY A 237 -12.41 -2.09 11.56
C GLY A 237 -13.23 -3.36 11.75
N ASN A 238 -13.43 -4.12 10.67
CA ASN A 238 -14.12 -5.41 10.73
C ASN A 238 -13.38 -6.45 11.58
N GLY A 239 -12.05 -6.32 11.73
CA GLY A 239 -11.27 -7.20 12.60
C GLY A 239 -11.73 -7.16 14.06
N ILE A 240 -12.27 -6.03 14.53
CA ILE A 240 -12.83 -5.90 15.89
C ILE A 240 -14.27 -6.44 15.94
N LEU A 241 -15.09 -6.06 14.96
CA LEU A 241 -16.53 -6.35 14.93
C LEU A 241 -16.83 -7.83 14.69
N PHE A 242 -16.04 -8.48 13.84
CA PHE A 242 -16.30 -9.84 13.36
C PHE A 242 -15.06 -10.72 13.54
N PRO A 243 -14.73 -11.12 14.78
CA PRO A 243 -13.49 -11.86 15.07
C PRO A 243 -13.48 -13.32 14.57
N GLY A 244 -14.63 -13.86 14.17
CA GLY A 244 -14.77 -15.25 13.77
C GLY A 244 -14.34 -16.19 14.90
N THR A 245 -13.38 -17.08 14.61
CA THR A 245 -12.82 -18.04 15.57
C THR A 245 -11.62 -17.51 16.36
N TYR A 246 -11.15 -16.29 16.07
CA TYR A 246 -10.00 -15.69 16.76
C TYR A 246 -10.44 -14.90 18.00
N SER A 247 -9.51 -14.65 18.92
CA SER A 247 -9.74 -13.63 19.95
C SER A 247 -9.85 -12.24 19.32
N ARG A 248 -10.60 -11.32 19.94
CA ARG A 248 -10.78 -9.95 19.42
C ARG A 248 -9.44 -9.25 19.15
N MET A 249 -8.47 -9.42 20.03
CA MET A 249 -7.14 -8.82 19.87
C MET A 249 -6.37 -9.44 18.69
N GLN A 250 -6.41 -10.77 18.54
CA GLN A 250 -5.76 -11.43 17.40
C GLN A 250 -6.41 -11.02 16.07
N SER A 251 -7.75 -10.96 16.04
CA SER A 251 -8.49 -10.53 14.86
C SER A 251 -8.23 -9.05 14.53
N PHE A 252 -8.14 -8.18 15.55
CA PHE A 252 -7.75 -6.79 15.37
C PHE A 252 -6.35 -6.65 14.74
N VAL A 253 -5.34 -7.35 15.30
CA VAL A 253 -3.97 -7.33 14.76
C VAL A 253 -3.93 -7.86 13.33
N ARG A 254 -4.72 -8.89 13.02
CA ARG A 254 -4.85 -9.43 11.67
C ARG A 254 -5.50 -8.41 10.72
N GLY A 255 -6.62 -7.83 11.10
CA GLY A 255 -7.30 -6.78 10.34
C GLY A 255 -6.39 -5.57 10.08
N ALA A 256 -5.60 -5.15 11.07
CA ALA A 256 -4.61 -4.09 10.93
C ALA A 256 -3.54 -4.44 9.89
N LYS A 257 -2.95 -5.64 9.97
CA LYS A 257 -1.92 -6.12 9.03
C LYS A 257 -2.48 -6.25 7.61
N ASP A 258 -3.68 -6.80 7.49
CA ASP A 258 -4.32 -7.02 6.19
C ASP A 258 -4.74 -5.68 5.56
N GLY A 259 -5.32 -4.77 6.34
CA GLY A 259 -5.62 -3.40 5.89
C GLY A 259 -4.35 -2.62 5.51
N LEU A 260 -3.27 -2.74 6.28
CA LEU A 260 -1.99 -2.10 5.96
C LEU A 260 -1.41 -2.59 4.63
N LYS A 261 -1.54 -3.88 4.29
CA LYS A 261 -1.13 -4.40 2.97
C LYS A 261 -1.92 -3.76 1.83
N ILE A 262 -3.22 -3.55 2.02
CA ILE A 262 -4.09 -2.85 1.05
C ILE A 262 -3.67 -1.39 0.92
N LEU A 263 -3.38 -0.72 2.02
CA LEU A 263 -2.90 0.66 1.99
C LEU A 263 -1.50 0.79 1.35
N ILE A 264 -0.61 -0.20 1.52
CA ILE A 264 0.70 -0.17 0.85
C ILE A 264 0.53 -0.32 -0.66
N SER A 265 -0.45 -1.12 -1.12
CA SER A 265 -0.67 -1.31 -2.56
C SER A 265 -1.08 -0.03 -3.28
N THR A 266 -1.61 0.97 -2.57
CA THR A 266 -2.03 2.25 -3.15
C THR A 266 -0.89 3.20 -3.47
N ILE A 267 0.29 3.03 -2.85
CA ILE A 267 1.40 3.98 -2.93
C ILE A 267 1.86 4.23 -4.38
N PRO A 268 2.12 3.21 -5.23
CA PRO A 268 2.55 3.45 -6.61
C PRO A 268 1.51 4.23 -7.42
N PHE A 269 0.22 4.02 -7.14
CA PHE A 269 -0.86 4.70 -7.85
C PHE A 269 -0.98 6.17 -7.45
N PHE A 270 -0.74 6.53 -6.19
CA PHE A 270 -0.65 7.94 -5.79
C PHE A 270 0.49 8.66 -6.49
N ILE A 271 1.64 8.00 -6.65
CA ILE A 271 2.78 8.57 -7.37
C ILE A 271 2.42 8.80 -8.84
N ILE A 272 1.76 7.82 -9.49
CA ILE A 272 1.31 7.96 -10.89
C ILE A 272 0.27 9.09 -11.00
N ALA A 273 -0.70 9.15 -10.08
CA ALA A 273 -1.74 10.18 -10.11
C ALA A 273 -1.16 11.58 -9.96
N GLY A 274 -0.30 11.80 -8.96
CA GLY A 274 0.37 13.08 -8.81
C GLY A 274 1.23 13.42 -10.02
N PHE A 275 1.90 12.44 -10.64
CA PHE A 275 2.68 12.70 -11.86
C PHE A 275 1.78 13.18 -13.00
N LEU A 276 0.64 12.52 -13.21
CA LEU A 276 -0.36 12.96 -14.19
C LEU A 276 -0.86 14.36 -13.85
N GLU A 277 -1.04 14.69 -12.59
CA GLU A 277 -1.50 16.02 -12.18
C GLU A 277 -0.46 17.12 -12.42
N GLY A 278 0.74 16.94 -11.89
CA GLY A 278 1.79 17.96 -11.95
C GLY A 278 2.27 18.24 -13.37
N PHE A 279 2.27 17.22 -14.25
CA PHE A 279 2.88 17.29 -15.57
C PHE A 279 1.89 17.17 -16.74
N VAL A 280 0.72 16.55 -16.58
CA VAL A 280 -0.22 16.30 -17.70
C VAL A 280 -1.45 17.18 -17.64
N THR A 281 -2.11 17.31 -16.48
CA THR A 281 -3.36 18.07 -16.29
C THR A 281 -3.27 19.54 -16.71
N ARG A 282 -2.07 20.12 -16.66
CA ARG A 282 -1.84 21.53 -17.00
C ARG A 282 -1.93 21.81 -18.50
N HIS A 283 -1.75 20.78 -19.33
CA HIS A 283 -1.91 20.86 -20.78
C HIS A 283 -3.39 20.79 -21.16
N THR A 284 -4.16 21.82 -20.79
CA THR A 284 -5.60 21.90 -21.04
C THR A 284 -5.95 21.94 -22.53
N GLU A 285 -4.99 22.30 -23.40
CA GLU A 285 -5.12 22.28 -24.87
C GLU A 285 -4.91 20.89 -25.49
N MET A 286 -4.67 19.86 -24.67
CA MET A 286 -4.51 18.49 -25.13
C MET A 286 -5.74 18.01 -25.93
N PRO A 287 -5.59 17.34 -27.08
CA PRO A 287 -6.72 16.79 -27.84
C PRO A 287 -7.62 15.84 -27.04
N ASP A 288 -8.93 15.88 -27.28
CA ASP A 288 -9.94 15.10 -26.53
C ASP A 288 -9.64 13.60 -26.53
N TRP A 289 -9.22 13.07 -27.68
CA TRP A 289 -8.92 11.65 -27.83
C TRP A 289 -7.77 11.20 -26.91
N LEU A 290 -6.78 12.06 -26.66
CA LEU A 290 -5.64 11.75 -25.81
C LEU A 290 -6.04 11.80 -24.33
N ALA A 291 -6.83 12.80 -23.94
CA ALA A 291 -7.40 12.86 -22.58
C ALA A 291 -8.27 11.63 -22.28
N ILE A 292 -9.17 11.26 -23.20
CA ILE A 292 -10.03 10.07 -23.07
C ILE A 292 -9.18 8.79 -22.99
N LEU A 293 -8.10 8.68 -23.77
CA LEU A 293 -7.20 7.54 -23.72
C LEU A 293 -6.51 7.41 -22.36
N ILE A 294 -6.04 8.52 -21.78
CA ILE A 294 -5.39 8.53 -20.46
C ILE A 294 -6.40 8.17 -19.36
N ILE A 295 -7.59 8.77 -19.40
CA ILE A 295 -8.68 8.49 -18.45
C ILE A 295 -9.09 7.02 -18.53
N GLY A 296 -9.41 6.54 -19.74
CA GLY A 296 -9.82 5.16 -19.99
C GLY A 296 -8.73 4.14 -19.65
N GLY A 297 -7.47 4.44 -19.99
CA GLY A 297 -6.31 3.63 -19.65
C GLY A 297 -6.07 3.54 -18.15
N SER A 298 -6.23 4.66 -17.43
CA SER A 298 -6.12 4.71 -15.96
C SER A 298 -7.24 3.93 -15.28
N LEU A 299 -8.48 4.07 -15.76
CA LEU A 299 -9.62 3.33 -15.25
C LEU A 299 -9.43 1.82 -15.49
N PHE A 300 -9.03 1.44 -16.70
CA PHE A 300 -8.73 0.06 -17.04
C PHE A 300 -7.62 -0.51 -16.15
N LEU A 301 -6.54 0.24 -15.92
CA LEU A 301 -5.43 -0.17 -15.07
C LEU A 301 -5.91 -0.50 -13.65
N ILE A 302 -6.70 0.39 -13.05
CA ILE A 302 -7.26 0.20 -11.70
C ILE A 302 -8.18 -1.01 -11.65
N LEU A 303 -9.16 -1.08 -12.56
CA LEU A 303 -10.13 -2.18 -12.60
C LEU A 303 -9.43 -3.52 -12.85
N TYR A 304 -8.44 -3.51 -13.74
CA TYR A 304 -7.65 -4.69 -14.01
C TYR A 304 -6.88 -5.13 -12.76
N TYR A 305 -6.14 -4.22 -12.12
CA TYR A 305 -5.26 -4.57 -11.01
C TYR A 305 -6.01 -4.94 -9.72
N TYR A 306 -7.07 -4.21 -9.35
CA TYR A 306 -7.79 -4.45 -8.10
C TYR A 306 -8.97 -5.41 -8.22
N VAL A 307 -9.53 -5.62 -9.42
CA VAL A 307 -10.71 -6.48 -9.61
C VAL A 307 -10.37 -7.70 -10.46
N ILE A 308 -10.02 -7.51 -11.73
CA ILE A 308 -9.94 -8.60 -12.71
C ILE A 308 -8.76 -9.54 -12.40
N TYR A 309 -7.58 -8.99 -12.13
CA TYR A 309 -6.35 -9.75 -11.93
C TYR A 309 -6.37 -10.63 -10.67
N PRO A 310 -6.79 -10.13 -9.49
CA PRO A 310 -7.07 -10.95 -8.30
C PRO A 310 -8.01 -12.13 -8.58
N ILE A 311 -9.09 -11.92 -9.33
CA ILE A 311 -10.06 -12.98 -9.67
C ILE A 311 -9.40 -14.04 -10.57
N LYS A 312 -8.62 -13.60 -11.57
CA LYS A 312 -7.89 -14.52 -12.47
C LYS A 312 -6.87 -15.37 -11.71
N LEU A 313 -6.09 -14.76 -10.82
CA LEU A 313 -5.09 -15.48 -10.03
C LEU A 313 -5.73 -16.45 -9.05
N LYS A 314 -6.81 -16.05 -8.36
CA LYS A 314 -7.56 -16.95 -7.48
C LYS A 314 -8.03 -18.20 -8.21
N LYS A 315 -8.67 -18.04 -9.39
CA LYS A 315 -9.12 -19.17 -10.23
C LYS A 315 -7.97 -20.07 -10.68
N LYS A 316 -6.82 -19.48 -11.04
CA LYS A 316 -5.63 -20.25 -11.43
C LYS A 316 -5.08 -21.05 -10.25
N HIS A 317 -5.01 -20.45 -9.07
CA HIS A 317 -4.51 -21.09 -7.85
C HIS A 317 -5.43 -22.24 -7.41
N GLU A 318 -6.75 -22.04 -7.42
CA GLU A 318 -7.73 -23.10 -7.13
C GLU A 318 -7.57 -24.29 -8.09
N ARG A 319 -7.45 -24.05 -9.41
CA ARG A 319 -7.25 -25.14 -10.39
C ARG A 319 -6.00 -25.98 -10.14
N ILE A 320 -4.91 -25.39 -9.68
CA ILE A 320 -3.64 -26.10 -9.45
C ILE A 320 -3.72 -26.98 -8.19
N HIS A 321 -4.46 -26.56 -7.17
CA HIS A 321 -4.55 -27.27 -5.87
C HIS A 321 -5.77 -28.19 -5.75
N THR A 322 -6.58 -28.33 -6.80
CA THR A 322 -7.72 -29.27 -6.86
C THR A 322 -7.39 -30.53 -7.69
N ILE A 323 -6.13 -30.69 -8.13
CA ILE A 323 -5.59 -31.88 -8.83
C ILE A 323 -4.65 -32.60 -7.85
#